data_AF-A0A957D166-F1
#
_entry.id   AF-A0A957D166-F1
#
_cell.length_a   1.000
_cell.length_b   1.000
_cell.length_c   1.000
_cell.angle_alpha   90.00
_cell.angle_beta   90.00
_cell.angle_gamma   90.00
#
_symmetry.space_group_name_H-M   'P 1'
#
loop_
_entity.id
_entity.type
_entity.pdbx_description
1 polymer ?
#
loop_
_entity_poly.entity_id
_entity_poly.type
_entity_poly.pdbx_seq_one_letter_code
_entity_poly.pdbx_strand_id
1 'polypeptide(L)'
;MMAILSGRALWAAIIERLLHNDLLRELFLADPEAALRPYNLDARDLRWFSRIRTLEDLEKRQAEFPTSTQSGAAPSAGPFPKGDLEKAAANEETVRVVNTGFSSEDEPQTPWSPERPLPPSSLTYFWLQVGEPVEGSIELVPTALPDDLPPKARLQVALFGFKSEFELTPDAEVGELEVQEDGSVIVARDAHVPPSLRGANDLLDRRLFFPVQTPAKEDKYHLRCNIYYQQNLIQSRLITMTVSSGQQTMSGALVSELDYNLSHSLNGRQLQGMGENKLSIMLNSNGDGTHGLRF
;
A
#
# COMPACT_ATOMS: atom_id res chain seq x y z
N MET A 1 -19.59 -6.63 -6.35
CA MET A 1 -19.94 -5.22 -6.11
C MET A 1 -19.39 -4.89 -4.74
N MET A 2 -18.14 -4.38 -4.64
CA MET A 2 -17.80 -3.38 -3.62
C MET A 2 -18.79 -3.26 -2.43
N ALA A 3 -18.84 -4.16 -1.45
CA ALA A 3 -19.08 -3.83 -0.06
C ALA A 3 -17.94 -2.90 0.36
N ILE A 4 -18.01 -1.68 -0.19
CA ILE A 4 -17.60 -0.45 0.44
C ILE A 4 -17.89 -0.69 1.91
N LEU A 5 -16.86 -0.72 2.76
CA LEU A 5 -17.07 -0.70 4.20
C LEU A 5 -17.92 0.54 4.45
N SER A 6 -19.23 0.34 4.57
CA SER A 6 -20.17 1.45 4.47
C SER A 6 -20.37 1.96 5.89
N GLY A 7 -20.03 3.22 6.11
CA GLY A 7 -20.22 3.86 7.41
C GLY A 7 -19.35 3.26 8.51
N ARG A 8 -19.97 2.68 9.54
CA ARG A 8 -19.32 2.39 10.84
C ARG A 8 -18.16 1.38 10.79
N ALA A 9 -18.16 0.44 9.85
CA ALA A 9 -17.09 -0.55 9.74
C ALA A 9 -15.78 0.07 9.21
N LEU A 10 -15.88 1.00 8.25
CA LEU A 10 -14.74 1.79 7.80
C LEU A 10 -14.22 2.68 8.93
N TRP A 11 -15.13 3.26 9.71
CA TRP A 11 -14.72 4.08 10.85
C TRP A 11 -13.94 3.27 11.89
N ALA A 12 -14.40 2.06 12.24
CA ALA A 12 -13.72 1.17 13.16
C ALA A 12 -12.30 0.82 12.68
N ALA A 13 -12.13 0.45 11.40
CA ALA A 13 -10.83 0.12 10.82
C ALA A 13 -9.87 1.32 10.83
N ILE A 14 -10.36 2.53 10.52
CA ILE A 14 -9.56 3.75 10.57
C ILE A 14 -9.13 4.05 12.01
N ILE A 15 -10.04 3.96 12.99
CA ILE A 15 -9.73 4.22 14.41
C ILE A 15 -8.73 3.22 14.96
N GLU A 16 -8.94 1.94 14.69
CA GLU A 16 -8.01 0.89 15.08
C GLU A 16 -6.62 1.16 14.51
N ARG A 17 -6.53 1.57 13.25
CA ARG A 17 -5.23 1.91 12.64
C ARG A 17 -4.62 3.17 13.24
N LEU A 18 -5.41 4.20 13.52
CA LEU A 18 -4.96 5.41 14.21
C LEU A 18 -4.44 5.10 15.62
N LEU A 19 -4.96 4.06 16.29
CA LEU A 19 -4.47 3.67 17.61
C LEU A 19 -3.15 2.90 17.55
N HIS A 20 -2.93 2.10 16.50
CA HIS A 20 -1.75 1.22 16.40
C HIS A 20 -0.64 1.75 15.48
N ASN A 21 -0.83 2.88 14.80
CA ASN A 21 0.19 3.53 13.97
C ASN A 21 0.47 4.95 14.49
N ASP A 22 1.57 5.09 15.22
CA ASP A 22 1.95 6.35 15.88
C ASP A 22 2.12 7.51 14.89
N LEU A 23 2.71 7.28 13.72
CA LEU A 23 2.89 8.31 12.70
C LEU A 23 1.56 8.75 12.09
N LEU A 24 0.71 7.79 11.73
CA LEU A 24 -0.61 8.09 11.18
C LEU A 24 -1.46 8.81 12.23
N ARG A 25 -1.31 8.44 13.51
CA ARG A 25 -1.95 9.12 14.63
C ARG A 25 -1.48 10.56 14.77
N GLU A 26 -0.17 10.78 14.77
CA GLU A 26 0.42 12.12 14.84
C GLU A 26 -0.02 12.99 13.66
N LEU A 27 0.04 12.44 12.44
CA LEU A 27 -0.45 13.10 11.24
C LEU A 27 -1.94 13.44 11.35
N PHE A 28 -2.76 12.51 11.83
CA PHE A 28 -4.20 12.71 12.00
C PHE A 28 -4.53 13.78 13.04
N LEU A 29 -3.81 13.80 14.16
CA LEU A 29 -4.04 14.79 15.21
C LEU A 29 -3.57 16.19 14.77
N ALA A 30 -2.58 16.28 13.89
CA ALA A 30 -2.10 17.54 13.31
C ALA A 30 -2.97 18.03 12.14
N ASP A 31 -3.29 17.14 11.19
CA ASP A 31 -4.07 17.41 9.98
C ASP A 31 -4.96 16.19 9.64
N PRO A 32 -6.20 16.14 10.18
CA PRO A 32 -7.13 15.05 9.94
C PRO A 32 -7.48 14.87 8.46
N GLU A 33 -7.50 15.95 7.67
CA GLU A 33 -7.89 15.88 6.26
C GLU A 33 -6.78 15.24 5.43
N ALA A 34 -5.52 15.61 5.69
CA ALA A 34 -4.37 14.97 5.05
C ALA A 34 -4.27 13.47 5.42
N ALA A 35 -4.39 13.14 6.71
CA ALA A 35 -4.32 11.76 7.19
C ALA A 35 -5.44 10.87 6.62
N LEU A 36 -6.64 11.46 6.39
CA LEU A 36 -7.80 10.72 5.93
C LEU A 36 -8.02 10.76 4.42
N ARG A 37 -7.26 11.58 3.68
CA ARG A 37 -7.35 11.72 2.21
C ARG A 37 -7.35 10.37 1.48
N PRO A 38 -6.50 9.38 1.83
CA PRO A 38 -6.47 8.13 1.08
C PRO A 38 -7.71 7.25 1.27
N TYR A 39 -8.48 7.46 2.35
CA TYR A 39 -9.73 6.72 2.61
C TYR A 39 -10.92 7.27 1.81
N ASN A 40 -10.73 8.37 1.07
CA ASN A 40 -11.74 9.00 0.22
C ASN A 40 -13.12 9.18 0.91
N LEU A 41 -13.07 9.60 2.18
CA LEU A 41 -14.24 9.80 3.02
C LEU A 41 -15.13 10.92 2.47
N ASP A 42 -16.44 10.76 2.59
CA ASP A 42 -17.36 11.84 2.26
C ASP A 42 -17.29 12.99 3.29
N ALA A 43 -17.92 14.12 2.98
CA ALA A 43 -17.90 15.28 3.87
C ALA A 43 -18.56 15.02 5.24
N ARG A 44 -19.46 14.04 5.35
CA ARG A 44 -20.10 13.68 6.62
C ARG A 44 -19.13 12.90 7.50
N ASP A 45 -18.41 11.95 6.92
CA ASP A 45 -17.42 11.12 7.59
C ASP A 45 -16.22 11.96 8.04
N LEU A 46 -15.70 12.83 7.17
CA LEU A 46 -14.64 13.78 7.53
C LEU A 46 -15.05 14.67 8.71
N ARG A 47 -16.30 15.16 8.73
CA ARG A 47 -16.83 15.95 9.86
C ARG A 47 -16.98 15.15 11.15
N TRP A 48 -17.15 13.84 11.06
CA TRP A 48 -17.21 12.99 12.24
C TRP A 48 -15.81 12.81 12.83
N PHE A 49 -14.83 12.47 11.99
CA PHE A 49 -13.43 12.33 12.38
C PHE A 49 -12.81 13.65 12.87
N SER A 50 -13.23 14.79 12.30
CA SER A 50 -12.81 16.10 12.77
C SER A 50 -13.31 16.45 14.18
N ARG A 51 -14.01 15.56 14.89
CA ARG A 51 -14.36 15.76 16.31
C ARG A 51 -13.36 15.10 17.25
N ILE A 52 -12.47 14.27 16.72
CA ILE A 52 -11.43 13.59 17.45
C ILE A 52 -10.21 14.52 17.46
N ARG A 53 -9.79 14.96 18.63
CA ARG A 53 -8.70 15.94 18.80
C ARG A 53 -7.56 15.43 19.65
N THR A 54 -7.76 14.29 20.31
CA THR A 54 -6.80 13.71 21.24
C THR A 54 -6.75 12.19 21.10
N LEU A 55 -5.70 11.57 21.65
CA LEU A 55 -5.65 10.11 21.79
C LEU A 55 -6.80 9.58 22.65
N GLU A 56 -7.16 10.28 23.73
CA GLU A 56 -8.29 9.91 24.58
C GLU A 56 -9.62 9.90 23.79
N ASP A 57 -9.80 10.83 22.85
CA ASP A 57 -10.96 10.81 21.95
C ASP A 57 -10.95 9.58 21.04
N LEU A 58 -9.78 9.20 20.49
CA LEU A 58 -9.65 7.99 19.65
C LEU A 58 -10.02 6.73 20.44
N GLU A 59 -9.51 6.58 21.65
CA GLU A 59 -9.81 5.45 22.54
C GLU A 59 -11.30 5.40 22.90
N LYS A 60 -11.90 6.56 23.23
CA LYS A 60 -13.36 6.67 23.45
C LYS A 60 -14.15 6.26 22.23
N ARG A 61 -13.71 6.68 21.03
CA ARG A 61 -14.39 6.30 19.78
C ARG A 61 -14.22 4.82 19.48
N GLN A 62 -13.07 4.21 19.74
CA GLN A 62 -12.88 2.77 19.58
C GLN A 62 -13.89 1.98 20.42
N ALA A 63 -14.15 2.41 21.66
CA ALA A 63 -15.14 1.79 22.53
C ALA A 63 -16.59 1.87 21.99
N GLU A 64 -16.89 2.79 21.05
CA GLU A 64 -18.18 2.88 20.36
C GLU A 64 -18.33 1.81 19.25
N PHE A 65 -17.27 1.09 18.90
CA PHE A 65 -17.23 0.00 17.91
C PHE A 65 -16.77 -1.29 18.59
N PRO A 66 -17.69 -2.08 19.19
CA PRO A 66 -17.29 -3.33 19.82
C PRO A 66 -16.68 -4.26 18.77
N THR A 67 -15.43 -4.66 18.99
CA THR A 67 -14.72 -5.67 18.22
C THR A 67 -15.52 -6.97 18.29
N SER A 68 -16.04 -7.44 17.16
CA SER A 68 -16.69 -8.74 17.08
C SER A 68 -15.64 -9.83 17.12
N THR A 69 -15.11 -10.07 18.31
CA THR A 69 -14.26 -11.23 18.65
C THR A 69 -14.60 -11.67 20.06
N GLN A 70 -15.78 -12.29 20.22
CA GLN A 70 -16.02 -13.28 21.26
C GLN A 70 -17.11 -14.25 20.80
N SER A 71 -16.67 -15.44 20.39
CA SER A 71 -17.49 -16.64 20.26
C SER A 71 -18.06 -17.02 21.64
N GLY A 72 -19.38 -17.14 21.75
CA GLY A 72 -20.04 -17.64 22.95
C GLY A 72 -21.57 -17.71 22.85
N ALA A 73 -22.07 -18.92 22.57
CA ALA A 73 -23.45 -19.41 22.76
C ALA A 73 -24.55 -18.93 21.79
N ALA A 74 -25.09 -19.91 21.05
CA ALA A 74 -26.30 -19.82 20.23
C ALA A 74 -27.56 -19.56 21.06
N PRO A 75 -28.59 -18.99 20.41
CA PRO A 75 -29.90 -19.63 20.45
C PRO A 75 -30.42 -19.94 19.03
N SER A 76 -31.13 -21.06 18.95
CA SER A 76 -31.72 -21.63 17.75
C SER A 76 -32.86 -20.77 17.18
N ALA A 77 -32.91 -20.67 15.84
CA ALA A 77 -34.11 -20.26 15.12
C ALA A 77 -34.12 -20.81 13.68
N GLY A 78 -35.00 -21.80 13.44
CA GLY A 78 -35.77 -22.01 12.20
C GLY A 78 -35.07 -22.38 10.88
N PRO A 79 -35.62 -23.34 10.10
CA PRO A 79 -35.08 -23.68 8.78
C PRO A 79 -35.51 -22.64 7.74
N PHE A 80 -34.57 -21.81 7.27
CA PHE A 80 -34.75 -20.98 6.08
C PHE A 80 -34.21 -21.71 4.83
N PRO A 81 -34.81 -21.48 3.65
CA PRO A 81 -34.64 -22.33 2.47
C PRO A 81 -33.25 -22.21 1.86
N LYS A 82 -32.65 -23.36 1.56
CA LYS A 82 -31.28 -23.57 1.04
C LYS A 82 -30.99 -23.00 -0.37
N GLY A 83 -31.84 -22.12 -0.92
CA GLY A 83 -31.76 -21.69 -2.32
C GLY A 83 -30.93 -20.43 -2.58
N ASP A 84 -30.76 -19.55 -1.60
CA ASP A 84 -30.20 -18.20 -1.81
C ASP A 84 -28.78 -18.01 -1.24
N LEU A 85 -28.25 -18.99 -0.51
CA LEU A 85 -26.92 -18.91 0.13
C LEU A 85 -25.76 -19.26 -0.80
N GLU A 86 -25.99 -19.98 -1.91
CA GLU A 86 -24.93 -20.28 -2.88
C GLU A 86 -24.59 -19.09 -3.79
N LYS A 87 -25.46 -18.08 -3.90
CA LYS A 87 -25.19 -16.84 -4.67
C LYS A 87 -24.56 -15.72 -3.84
N ALA A 88 -24.71 -15.76 -2.52
CA ALA A 88 -24.15 -14.75 -1.61
C ALA A 88 -22.70 -15.07 -1.19
N ALA A 89 -22.25 -16.32 -1.32
CA ALA A 89 -20.88 -16.75 -1.01
C ALA A 89 -19.85 -16.47 -2.13
N ALA A 90 -20.27 -15.88 -3.26
CA ALA A 90 -19.41 -15.61 -4.42
C ALA A 90 -18.95 -14.15 -4.56
N ASN A 91 -19.11 -13.32 -3.52
CA ASN A 91 -18.69 -11.92 -3.55
C ASN A 91 -18.05 -11.52 -2.21
N GLU A 92 -17.16 -12.36 -1.68
CA GLU A 92 -16.07 -11.86 -0.84
C GLU A 92 -15.18 -11.04 -1.76
N GLU A 93 -15.19 -9.73 -1.60
CA GLU A 93 -14.37 -8.87 -2.42
C GLU A 93 -12.92 -9.05 -2.09
N THR A 94 -12.19 -9.55 -3.07
CA THR A 94 -10.74 -9.64 -3.05
C THR A 94 -10.15 -8.28 -2.69
N VAL A 95 -9.52 -8.21 -1.52
CA VAL A 95 -8.79 -7.03 -1.05
C VAL A 95 -7.58 -6.84 -1.97
N ARG A 96 -7.55 -5.73 -2.72
CA ARG A 96 -6.46 -5.38 -3.65
C ARG A 96 -5.61 -4.25 -3.09
N VAL A 97 -5.23 -4.35 -1.83
CA VAL A 97 -4.42 -3.35 -1.15
C VAL A 97 -2.97 -3.48 -1.62
N VAL A 98 -2.37 -2.36 -1.98
CA VAL A 98 -0.93 -2.32 -2.26
C VAL A 98 -0.19 -2.34 -0.93
N ASN A 99 0.80 -3.21 -0.83
CA ASN A 99 1.72 -3.33 0.29
C ASN A 99 3.14 -3.10 -0.24
N THR A 100 3.92 -2.36 0.52
CA THR A 100 5.33 -2.11 0.21
C THR A 100 6.18 -2.33 1.44
N GLY A 101 7.47 -2.61 1.26
CA GLY A 101 8.40 -2.70 2.37
C GLY A 101 9.79 -3.06 1.92
N PHE A 102 10.63 -3.42 2.88
CA PHE A 102 12.00 -3.84 2.64
C PHE A 102 12.24 -5.25 3.16
N SER A 103 13.25 -5.93 2.65
CA SER A 103 13.81 -7.16 3.23
C SER A 103 15.33 -7.19 3.00
N SER A 104 16.04 -7.97 3.80
CA SER A 104 17.49 -8.13 3.61
C SER A 104 17.78 -8.99 2.38
N GLU A 105 19.02 -8.92 1.88
CA GLU A 105 19.49 -9.81 0.82
C GLU A 105 19.42 -11.29 1.23
N ASP A 106 19.77 -11.59 2.48
CA ASP A 106 19.86 -12.96 3.01
C ASP A 106 18.49 -13.57 3.31
N GLU A 107 17.51 -12.76 3.72
CA GLU A 107 16.16 -13.20 4.12
C GLU A 107 15.06 -12.42 3.37
N PRO A 108 15.00 -12.51 2.02
CA PRO A 108 14.06 -11.72 1.23
C PRO A 108 12.58 -12.03 1.55
N GLN A 109 12.30 -13.21 2.09
CA GLN A 109 10.96 -13.63 2.53
C GLN A 109 10.48 -12.93 3.80
N THR A 110 11.40 -12.40 4.62
CA THR A 110 11.10 -11.80 5.91
C THR A 110 11.05 -10.27 5.77
N PRO A 111 9.88 -9.64 5.94
CA PRO A 111 9.78 -8.18 5.94
C PRO A 111 10.67 -7.55 7.01
N TRP A 112 11.38 -6.50 6.63
CA TRP A 112 12.10 -5.62 7.53
C TRP A 112 11.10 -4.82 8.37
N SER A 113 11.39 -4.64 9.66
CA SER A 113 10.52 -3.87 10.55
C SER A 113 10.42 -2.41 10.10
N PRO A 114 9.20 -1.83 9.93
CA PRO A 114 9.02 -0.43 9.58
C PRO A 114 9.63 0.57 10.57
N GLU A 115 9.86 0.14 11.80
CA GLU A 115 10.42 0.96 12.88
C GLU A 115 11.94 0.84 13.00
N ARG A 116 12.58 0.06 12.13
CA ARG A 116 14.02 -0.15 12.17
C ARG A 116 14.70 0.50 10.96
N PRO A 117 15.71 1.37 11.17
CA PRO A 117 16.50 1.93 10.08
C PRO A 117 17.13 0.83 9.20
N LEU A 118 17.33 1.15 7.92
CA LEU A 118 18.12 0.30 7.04
C LEU A 118 19.62 0.49 7.32
N PRO A 119 20.43 -0.57 7.26
CA PRO A 119 21.87 -0.46 7.44
C PRO A 119 22.50 0.30 6.25
N PRO A 120 23.57 1.09 6.47
CA PRO A 120 24.28 1.77 5.39
C PRO A 120 25.04 0.78 4.50
N SER A 121 25.33 1.18 3.26
CA SER A 121 26.12 0.41 2.29
C SER A 121 25.68 -1.05 2.14
N SER A 122 24.38 -1.32 2.22
CA SER A 122 23.81 -2.67 2.18
C SER A 122 22.87 -2.85 1.00
N LEU A 123 22.97 -3.99 0.33
CA LEU A 123 21.98 -4.43 -0.65
C LEU A 123 20.74 -4.91 0.09
N THR A 124 19.58 -4.40 -0.30
CA THR A 124 18.27 -4.75 0.26
C THR A 124 17.26 -4.84 -0.87
N TYR A 125 16.20 -5.60 -0.66
CA TYR A 125 15.08 -5.62 -1.60
C TYR A 125 13.99 -4.68 -1.11
N PHE A 126 13.65 -3.69 -1.92
CA PHE A 126 12.33 -3.11 -1.86
C PHE A 126 11.35 -4.12 -2.47
N TRP A 127 10.25 -4.41 -1.78
CA TRP A 127 9.24 -5.32 -2.30
C TRP A 127 7.88 -4.64 -2.43
N LEU A 128 7.10 -5.11 -3.40
CA LEU A 128 5.71 -4.71 -3.61
C LEU A 128 4.83 -5.92 -3.82
N GLN A 129 3.68 -5.94 -3.14
CA GLN A 129 2.67 -6.98 -3.26
C GLN A 129 1.28 -6.33 -3.26
N VAL A 130 0.35 -6.86 -4.06
CA VAL A 130 -1.04 -6.43 -4.06
C VAL A 130 -1.92 -7.57 -3.57
N GLY A 131 -2.75 -7.30 -2.56
CA GLY A 131 -3.60 -8.32 -1.95
C GLY A 131 -4.03 -7.91 -0.54
N GLU A 132 -4.17 -8.90 0.33
CA GLU A 132 -4.38 -8.71 1.77
C GLU A 132 -3.26 -7.85 2.41
N PRO A 133 -3.55 -7.12 3.50
CA PRO A 133 -2.52 -6.42 4.26
C PRO A 133 -1.40 -7.35 4.71
N VAL A 134 -0.15 -6.94 4.47
CA VAL A 134 1.05 -7.71 4.83
C VAL A 134 1.67 -7.13 6.10
N GLU A 135 1.95 -7.97 7.09
CA GLU A 135 2.72 -7.58 8.27
C GLU A 135 4.13 -7.12 7.86
N GLY A 136 4.59 -5.99 8.43
CA GLY A 136 5.83 -5.34 8.02
C GLY A 136 5.70 -4.46 6.76
N SER A 137 4.48 -4.27 6.24
CA SER A 137 4.20 -3.23 5.24
C SER A 137 4.50 -1.85 5.81
N ILE A 138 5.17 -1.01 5.03
CA ILE A 138 5.53 0.37 5.38
C ILE A 138 4.48 1.38 4.88
N GLU A 139 3.38 0.93 4.30
CA GLU A 139 2.29 1.80 3.85
C GLU A 139 1.68 2.56 5.03
N LEU A 140 1.83 3.89 5.02
CA LEU A 140 1.23 4.77 6.02
C LEU A 140 -0.29 4.56 6.05
N VAL A 141 -0.89 4.58 4.86
CA VAL A 141 -2.29 4.24 4.64
C VAL A 141 -2.40 3.20 3.52
N PRO A 142 -2.82 1.95 3.81
CA PRO A 142 -3.00 0.93 2.79
C PRO A 142 -4.12 1.37 1.87
N THR A 143 -3.78 1.45 0.59
CA THR A 143 -4.68 1.94 -0.42
C THR A 143 -4.83 0.89 -1.49
N ALA A 144 -6.08 0.58 -1.83
CA ALA A 144 -6.40 -0.37 -2.87
C ALA A 144 -6.07 0.18 -4.27
N LEU A 145 -5.81 -0.73 -5.22
CA LEU A 145 -5.88 -0.39 -6.64
C LEU A 145 -7.33 -0.02 -7.03
N PRO A 146 -7.54 0.72 -8.14
CA PRO A 146 -8.88 0.99 -8.65
C PRO A 146 -9.68 -0.30 -8.89
N ASP A 147 -10.92 -0.33 -8.41
CA ASP A 147 -11.71 -1.56 -8.36
C ASP A 147 -12.13 -2.10 -9.73
N ASP A 148 -12.11 -1.25 -10.75
CA ASP A 148 -12.61 -1.55 -12.08
C ASP A 148 -11.49 -1.72 -13.12
N LEU A 149 -10.26 -1.96 -12.66
CA LEU A 149 -9.23 -2.55 -13.50
C LEU A 149 -9.78 -3.84 -14.15
N PRO A 150 -9.65 -3.99 -15.48
CA PRO A 150 -10.19 -5.14 -16.16
C PRO A 150 -9.41 -6.42 -15.81
N PRO A 151 -10.05 -7.60 -15.88
CA PRO A 151 -9.32 -8.86 -15.87
C PRO A 151 -8.19 -8.85 -16.91
N LYS A 152 -7.06 -9.46 -16.55
CA LYS A 152 -5.82 -9.51 -17.33
C LYS A 152 -5.16 -8.14 -17.56
N ALA A 153 -5.54 -7.13 -16.77
CA ALA A 153 -4.82 -5.86 -16.75
C ALA A 153 -3.36 -6.09 -16.36
N ARG A 154 -2.43 -5.70 -17.24
CA ARG A 154 -0.98 -5.70 -16.97
C ARG A 154 -0.62 -4.36 -16.35
N LEU A 155 -0.18 -4.40 -15.10
CA LEU A 155 0.26 -3.22 -14.34
C LEU A 155 1.78 -3.19 -14.35
N GLN A 156 2.36 -2.09 -14.81
CA GLN A 156 3.79 -1.88 -14.72
C GLN A 156 4.11 -1.17 -13.41
N VAL A 157 5.06 -1.72 -12.66
CA VAL A 157 5.56 -1.14 -11.41
C VAL A 157 6.98 -0.66 -11.66
N ALA A 158 7.24 0.62 -11.44
CA ALA A 158 8.54 1.24 -11.70
C ALA A 158 9.07 1.96 -10.46
N LEU A 159 10.34 1.74 -10.15
CA LEU A 159 11.08 2.47 -9.12
C LEU A 159 11.91 3.59 -9.72
N PHE A 160 11.90 4.73 -9.02
CA PHE A 160 12.69 5.90 -9.35
C PHE A 160 13.53 6.34 -8.15
N GLY A 161 14.84 6.40 -8.37
CA GLY A 161 15.78 6.98 -7.42
C GLY A 161 15.76 8.50 -7.44
N PHE A 162 16.25 9.09 -6.35
CA PHE A 162 16.57 10.51 -6.27
C PHE A 162 18.09 10.67 -6.40
N LYS A 163 18.52 11.81 -6.95
CA LYS A 163 19.93 12.03 -7.27
C LYS A 163 20.79 11.94 -5.99
N SER A 164 21.79 11.07 -6.01
CA SER A 164 22.72 10.83 -4.90
C SER A 164 22.06 10.28 -3.63
N GLU A 165 20.87 9.70 -3.75
CA GLU A 165 20.20 8.96 -2.69
C GLU A 165 20.47 7.46 -2.93
N PHE A 166 19.45 6.66 -3.25
CA PHE A 166 19.64 5.24 -3.53
C PHE A 166 20.21 4.95 -4.92
N GLU A 167 21.08 3.94 -4.98
CA GLU A 167 21.48 3.33 -6.24
C GLU A 167 20.51 2.18 -6.55
N LEU A 168 19.80 2.31 -7.66
CA LEU A 168 18.98 1.24 -8.21
C LEU A 168 19.86 0.33 -9.07
N THR A 169 19.59 -0.97 -9.05
CA THR A 169 20.28 -1.91 -9.93
C THR A 169 19.76 -1.73 -11.36
N PRO A 170 20.64 -1.49 -12.35
CA PRO A 170 20.24 -1.35 -13.75
C PRO A 170 19.43 -2.56 -14.23
N ASP A 171 18.41 -2.28 -15.01
CA ASP A 171 17.49 -3.27 -15.63
C ASP A 171 16.61 -4.04 -14.64
N ALA A 172 16.61 -3.65 -13.35
CA ALA A 172 15.81 -4.24 -12.29
C ALA A 172 14.90 -3.23 -11.58
N GLU A 173 14.64 -2.09 -12.22
CA GLU A 173 13.79 -1.01 -11.70
C GLU A 173 12.31 -1.18 -12.09
N VAL A 174 12.00 -2.14 -12.97
CA VAL A 174 10.65 -2.34 -13.51
C VAL A 174 10.21 -3.78 -13.39
N GLY A 175 9.05 -4.00 -12.77
CA GLY A 175 8.35 -5.28 -12.71
C GLY A 175 6.93 -5.16 -13.26
N GLU A 176 6.24 -6.30 -13.44
CA GLU A 176 4.85 -6.32 -13.89
C GLU A 176 3.98 -7.22 -13.03
N LEU A 177 2.76 -6.75 -12.78
CA LEU A 177 1.69 -7.50 -12.16
C LEU A 177 0.57 -7.75 -13.17
N GLU A 178 -0.20 -8.81 -12.97
CA GLU A 178 -1.43 -9.08 -13.72
C GLU A 178 -2.62 -9.26 -12.77
N VAL A 179 -3.69 -8.51 -13.03
CA VAL A 179 -4.99 -8.73 -12.39
C VAL A 179 -5.63 -9.98 -13.00
N GLN A 180 -5.93 -10.98 -12.18
CA GLN A 180 -6.55 -12.23 -12.60
C GLN A 180 -8.06 -12.11 -12.79
N GLU A 181 -8.70 -13.14 -13.35
CA GLU A 181 -10.15 -13.17 -13.59
C GLU A 181 -10.97 -13.12 -12.30
N ASP A 182 -10.42 -13.64 -11.20
CA ASP A 182 -11.02 -13.60 -9.86
C ASP A 182 -10.72 -12.30 -9.09
N GLY A 183 -9.97 -11.37 -9.69
CA GLY A 183 -9.56 -10.12 -9.05
C GLY A 183 -8.29 -10.21 -8.20
N SER A 184 -7.72 -11.41 -8.00
CA SER A 184 -6.39 -11.54 -7.41
C SER A 184 -5.32 -10.90 -8.30
N VAL A 185 -4.16 -10.59 -7.73
CA VAL A 185 -3.05 -9.97 -8.46
C VAL A 185 -1.81 -10.82 -8.29
N ILE A 186 -1.20 -11.21 -9.42
CA ILE A 186 0.01 -12.04 -9.46
C ILE A 186 1.14 -11.30 -10.15
N VAL A 187 2.36 -11.76 -9.96
CA VAL A 187 3.54 -11.30 -10.69
C VAL A 187 3.51 -11.89 -12.10
N ALA A 188 3.55 -10.99 -13.08
CA ALA A 188 3.59 -11.31 -14.50
C ALA A 188 5.02 -11.32 -15.06
N ARG A 189 5.86 -10.44 -14.51
CA ARG A 189 7.28 -10.33 -14.84
C ARG A 189 8.01 -9.82 -13.61
N ASP A 190 8.98 -10.60 -13.13
CA ASP A 190 9.86 -10.18 -12.04
C ASP A 190 10.67 -8.94 -12.44
N ALA A 191 10.86 -8.01 -11.50
CA ALA A 191 11.92 -7.00 -11.62
C ALA A 191 13.28 -7.63 -11.30
N HIS A 192 13.33 -8.45 -10.25
CA HIS A 192 14.47 -9.27 -9.89
C HIS A 192 13.99 -10.51 -9.12
N VAL A 193 14.74 -11.61 -9.24
CA VAL A 193 14.52 -12.84 -8.48
C VAL A 193 15.64 -13.03 -7.47
N PRO A 194 15.38 -12.81 -6.16
CA PRO A 194 16.38 -13.03 -5.12
C PRO A 194 16.99 -14.44 -5.21
N PRO A 195 18.33 -14.59 -5.12
CA PRO A 195 18.98 -15.89 -5.31
C PRO A 195 18.45 -17.00 -4.40
N SER A 196 18.13 -16.68 -3.14
CA SER A 196 17.61 -17.62 -2.14
C SER A 196 16.16 -18.06 -2.39
N LEU A 197 15.42 -17.35 -3.25
CA LEU A 197 14.04 -17.70 -3.63
C LEU A 197 13.95 -18.46 -4.96
N ARG A 198 15.06 -18.73 -5.63
CA ARG A 198 15.06 -19.48 -6.90
C ARG A 198 14.48 -20.89 -6.68
N GLY A 199 13.33 -21.15 -7.30
CA GLY A 199 12.61 -22.43 -7.18
C GLY A 199 11.54 -22.46 -6.08
N ALA A 200 11.37 -21.38 -5.30
CA ALA A 200 10.27 -21.19 -4.37
C ALA A 200 9.17 -20.32 -5.02
N ASN A 201 8.20 -20.97 -5.67
CA ASN A 201 7.29 -20.28 -6.58
C ASN A 201 6.25 -19.39 -5.86
N ASP A 202 5.70 -19.80 -4.72
CA ASP A 202 4.54 -19.10 -4.12
C ASP A 202 4.78 -17.63 -3.75
N LEU A 203 5.97 -17.28 -3.24
CA LEU A 203 6.26 -15.89 -2.89
C LEU A 203 6.57 -15.05 -4.13
N LEU A 204 7.29 -15.61 -5.10
CA LEU A 204 7.61 -14.94 -6.37
C LEU A 204 6.36 -14.72 -7.22
N ASP A 205 5.36 -15.59 -7.12
CA ASP A 205 4.09 -15.46 -7.84
C ASP A 205 3.26 -14.25 -7.37
N ARG A 206 3.55 -13.67 -6.19
CA ARG A 206 2.73 -12.59 -5.60
C ARG A 206 3.50 -11.32 -5.22
N ARG A 207 4.83 -11.35 -5.21
CA ARG A 207 5.66 -10.25 -4.72
C ARG A 207 6.78 -9.92 -5.69
N LEU A 208 6.80 -8.67 -6.13
CA LEU A 208 7.93 -8.09 -6.85
C LEU A 208 9.05 -7.74 -5.87
N PHE A 209 10.29 -8.00 -6.28
CA PHE A 209 11.50 -7.60 -5.55
C PHE A 209 12.37 -6.71 -6.44
N PHE A 210 12.80 -5.59 -5.88
CA PHE A 210 13.64 -4.60 -6.53
C PHE A 210 14.92 -4.43 -5.70
N PRO A 211 16.09 -4.82 -6.21
CA PRO A 211 17.36 -4.66 -5.51
C PRO A 211 17.76 -3.19 -5.48
N VAL A 212 17.90 -2.65 -4.27
CA VAL A 212 18.32 -1.27 -4.02
C VAL A 212 19.49 -1.25 -3.05
N GLN A 213 20.46 -0.38 -3.33
CA GLN A 213 21.67 -0.25 -2.53
C GLN A 213 21.54 0.98 -1.62
N THR A 214 21.62 0.77 -0.31
CA THR A 214 21.58 1.89 0.65
C THR A 214 22.87 2.72 0.57
N PRO A 215 22.76 4.06 0.73
CA PRO A 215 23.93 4.93 0.80
C PRO A 215 24.84 4.62 1.98
N ALA A 216 26.11 5.00 1.86
CA ALA A 216 27.07 4.90 2.96
C ALA A 216 26.84 5.93 4.06
N LYS A 217 26.32 7.11 3.69
CA LYS A 217 26.04 8.19 4.63
C LYS A 217 24.75 7.87 5.39
N GLU A 218 24.76 8.10 6.70
CA GLU A 218 23.55 8.02 7.51
C GLU A 218 22.71 9.29 7.33
N ASP A 219 21.47 9.13 6.88
CA ASP A 219 20.53 10.22 6.66
C ASP A 219 19.12 9.67 6.38
N LYS A 220 18.19 10.58 6.09
CA LYS A 220 16.92 10.25 5.44
C LYS A 220 17.04 10.32 3.93
N TYR A 221 16.41 9.37 3.27
CA TYR A 221 16.48 9.16 1.83
C TYR A 221 15.12 8.74 1.28
N HIS A 222 14.99 8.82 -0.04
CA HIS A 222 13.73 8.67 -0.74
C HIS A 222 13.85 7.77 -1.96
N LEU A 223 12.76 7.07 -2.22
CA LEU A 223 12.46 6.36 -3.46
C LEU A 223 11.04 6.71 -3.88
N ARG A 224 10.75 6.61 -5.18
CA ARG A 224 9.37 6.69 -5.66
C ARG A 224 8.99 5.39 -6.34
N CYS A 225 7.82 4.88 -6.00
CA CYS A 225 7.24 3.69 -6.61
C CYS A 225 5.96 4.09 -7.35
N ASN A 226 5.94 3.87 -8.65
CA ASN A 226 4.81 4.18 -9.51
C ASN A 226 4.18 2.89 -10.03
N ILE A 227 2.85 2.88 -10.09
CA ILE A 227 2.06 1.81 -10.70
C ILE A 227 1.32 2.40 -11.90
N TYR A 228 1.55 1.82 -13.07
CA TYR A 228 0.97 2.24 -14.34
C TYR A 228 0.08 1.14 -14.93
N TYR A 229 -0.94 1.56 -15.68
CA TYR A 229 -1.70 0.69 -16.58
C TYR A 229 -1.78 1.33 -17.96
N GLN A 230 -1.31 0.62 -18.99
CA GLN A 230 -1.22 1.15 -20.36
C GLN A 230 -0.54 2.53 -20.41
N GLN A 231 0.58 2.65 -19.68
CA GLN A 231 1.34 3.89 -19.50
C GLN A 231 0.59 5.03 -18.79
N ASN A 232 -0.61 4.81 -18.25
CA ASN A 232 -1.29 5.76 -17.38
C ASN A 232 -0.85 5.55 -15.93
N LEU A 233 -0.35 6.59 -15.28
CA LEU A 233 -0.04 6.54 -13.85
C LEU A 233 -1.35 6.34 -13.08
N ILE A 234 -1.44 5.24 -12.33
CA ILE A 234 -2.58 4.94 -11.46
C ILE A 234 -2.28 5.39 -10.05
N GLN A 235 -1.12 5.02 -9.53
CA GLN A 235 -0.69 5.37 -8.18
C GLN A 235 0.79 5.72 -8.18
N SER A 236 1.16 6.64 -7.32
CA SER A 236 2.55 6.87 -6.96
C SER A 236 2.68 7.00 -5.46
N ARG A 237 3.81 6.50 -4.97
CA ARG A 237 4.20 6.53 -3.56
C ARG A 237 5.55 7.21 -3.43
N LEU A 238 5.67 8.10 -2.46
CA LEU A 238 6.94 8.55 -1.94
C LEU A 238 7.32 7.65 -0.76
N ILE A 239 8.42 6.94 -0.90
CA ILE A 239 8.98 6.11 0.16
C ILE A 239 10.07 6.93 0.82
N THR A 240 9.97 7.09 2.14
CA THR A 240 10.97 7.73 2.99
C THR A 240 11.63 6.68 3.86
N MET A 241 12.95 6.63 3.87
CA MET A 241 13.73 5.67 4.63
C MET A 241 14.83 6.36 5.43
N THR A 242 15.00 5.92 6.67
CA THR A 242 16.14 6.30 7.52
C THR A 242 17.22 5.24 7.37
N VAL A 243 18.43 5.67 7.01
CA VAL A 243 19.63 4.82 6.96
C VAL A 243 20.51 5.13 8.16
N SER A 244 20.79 4.13 8.99
CA SER A 244 21.67 4.27 10.15
C SER A 244 22.28 2.94 10.57
N SER A 245 23.49 2.98 11.13
CA SER A 245 24.13 1.83 11.77
C SER A 245 23.50 1.47 13.13
N GLY A 246 22.69 2.36 13.70
CA GLY A 246 21.99 2.15 14.96
C GLY A 246 20.90 1.08 14.88
N GLN A 247 20.78 0.24 15.91
CA GLN A 247 19.69 -0.73 16.05
C GLN A 247 18.49 -0.18 16.85
N GLN A 248 18.46 1.12 17.12
CA GLN A 248 17.38 1.73 17.88
C GLN A 248 16.09 1.74 17.05
N THR A 249 14.99 1.35 17.69
CA THR A 249 13.64 1.51 17.15
C THR A 249 13.35 3.00 16.99
N MET A 250 12.89 3.39 15.81
CA MET A 250 12.53 4.74 15.43
C MET A 250 11.17 4.70 14.73
N SER A 251 10.17 5.34 15.33
CA SER A 251 8.87 5.52 14.68
C SER A 251 9.08 6.26 13.34
N GLY A 252 8.59 5.67 12.26
CA GLY A 252 8.77 6.21 10.92
C GLY A 252 10.17 6.09 10.36
N ALA A 253 10.92 5.06 10.78
CA ALA A 253 12.17 4.72 10.13
C ALA A 253 11.94 4.46 8.63
N LEU A 254 10.87 3.72 8.29
CA LEU A 254 10.47 3.40 6.92
C LEU A 254 8.98 3.71 6.74
N VAL A 255 8.65 4.53 5.74
CA VAL A 255 7.28 4.96 5.46
C VAL A 255 7.07 5.03 3.95
N SER A 256 5.92 4.54 3.49
CA SER A 256 5.42 4.75 2.12
C SER A 256 4.14 5.58 2.17
N GLU A 257 4.19 6.75 1.56
CA GLU A 257 3.09 7.71 1.49
C GLU A 257 2.55 7.80 0.06
N LEU A 258 1.24 7.66 -0.09
CA LEU A 258 0.57 7.81 -1.38
C LEU A 258 0.55 9.29 -1.79
N ASP A 259 1.41 9.67 -2.74
CA ASP A 259 1.53 11.05 -3.22
C ASP A 259 0.62 11.34 -4.42
N TYR A 260 0.18 10.30 -5.13
CA TYR A 260 -0.80 10.39 -6.20
C TYR A 260 -1.68 9.13 -6.26
N ASN A 261 -2.98 9.34 -6.45
CA ASN A 261 -3.94 8.30 -6.77
C ASN A 261 -4.86 8.82 -7.87
N LEU A 262 -5.02 8.03 -8.94
CA LEU A 262 -5.94 8.36 -10.01
C LEU A 262 -7.36 8.45 -9.44
N SER A 263 -8.01 9.59 -9.66
CA SER A 263 -9.36 9.85 -9.17
C SER A 263 -10.35 8.78 -9.66
N HIS A 264 -11.27 8.36 -8.79
CA HIS A 264 -12.41 7.48 -9.15
C HIS A 264 -13.29 8.02 -10.30
N SER A 265 -13.17 9.30 -10.64
CA SER A 265 -13.84 9.89 -11.82
C SER A 265 -13.21 9.52 -13.17
N LEU A 266 -12.01 8.92 -13.14
CA LEU A 266 -11.32 8.23 -14.22
C LEU A 266 -11.27 6.75 -13.86
N ASN A 267 -12.41 6.10 -14.04
CA ASN A 267 -12.61 4.69 -13.77
C ASN A 267 -11.88 3.83 -14.83
N GLY A 268 -11.53 2.59 -14.53
CA GLY A 268 -10.97 1.57 -15.43
C GLY A 268 -11.62 1.47 -16.81
N ARG A 269 -12.93 1.72 -16.95
CA ARG A 269 -13.58 1.82 -18.27
C ARG A 269 -13.14 3.08 -19.03
N GLN A 270 -12.99 4.21 -18.36
CA GLN A 270 -12.42 5.42 -18.93
C GLN A 270 -10.93 5.25 -19.22
N LEU A 271 -10.17 4.55 -18.37
CA LEU A 271 -8.77 4.19 -18.65
C LEU A 271 -8.65 3.35 -19.92
N GLN A 272 -9.47 2.30 -20.09
CA GLN A 272 -9.54 1.54 -21.33
C GLN A 272 -9.89 2.43 -22.53
N GLY A 273 -10.81 3.40 -22.34
CA GLY A 273 -11.22 4.34 -23.36
C GLY A 273 -10.17 5.39 -23.74
N MET A 274 -9.19 5.67 -22.85
CA MET A 274 -8.05 6.55 -23.16
C MET A 274 -7.07 5.89 -24.14
N GLY A 275 -7.11 4.56 -24.23
CA GLY A 275 -6.18 3.78 -25.05
C GLY A 275 -4.76 3.79 -24.48
N GLU A 276 -3.83 3.24 -25.27
CA GLU A 276 -2.41 3.27 -24.91
C GLU A 276 -1.86 4.69 -25.10
N ASN A 277 -1.50 5.34 -24.00
CA ASN A 277 -0.73 6.57 -24.07
C ASN A 277 0.70 6.23 -24.49
N LYS A 278 1.36 7.16 -25.19
CA LYS A 278 2.79 7.02 -25.56
C LYS A 278 3.74 7.59 -24.50
N LEU A 279 3.20 8.36 -23.55
CA LEU A 279 3.94 9.05 -22.51
C LEU A 279 2.98 9.48 -21.40
N SER A 280 3.39 9.27 -20.15
CA SER A 280 2.78 9.90 -18.97
C SER A 280 3.86 10.68 -18.22
N ILE A 281 3.60 11.96 -17.98
CA ILE A 281 4.55 12.86 -17.32
C ILE A 281 4.01 13.18 -15.93
N MET A 282 4.80 12.83 -14.92
CA MET A 282 4.58 13.28 -13.55
C MET A 282 5.59 14.38 -13.22
N LEU A 283 5.09 15.59 -12.96
CA LEU A 283 5.87 16.73 -12.49
C LEU A 283 5.73 16.82 -10.98
N ASN A 284 6.81 16.55 -10.25
CA ASN A 284 6.80 16.65 -8.79
C ASN A 284 8.07 17.27 -8.24
N SER A 285 7.95 17.83 -7.04
CA SER A 285 9.10 18.32 -6.27
C SER A 285 10.07 17.17 -5.97
N ASN A 286 11.36 17.46 -6.07
CA ASN A 286 12.45 16.55 -5.66
C ASN A 286 12.91 16.81 -4.20
N GLY A 287 12.19 17.60 -3.42
CA GLY A 287 12.56 17.94 -2.04
C GLY A 287 13.57 19.08 -1.89
N ASP A 288 14.21 19.52 -2.99
CA ASP A 288 15.19 20.62 -3.03
C ASP A 288 14.62 21.93 -3.60
N GLY A 289 13.30 22.00 -3.79
CA GLY A 289 12.63 23.14 -4.43
C GLY A 289 12.70 23.13 -5.97
N THR A 290 13.26 22.08 -6.58
CA THR A 290 13.21 21.86 -8.03
C THR A 290 12.19 20.78 -8.41
N HIS A 291 11.73 20.82 -9.67
CA HIS A 291 10.83 19.80 -10.21
C HIS A 291 11.61 18.74 -10.97
N GLY A 292 11.30 17.47 -10.72
CA GLY A 292 11.78 16.35 -11.51
C GLY A 292 10.77 15.97 -12.60
N LEU A 293 11.27 15.64 -13.79
CA LEU A 293 10.51 14.93 -14.82
C LEU A 293 10.82 13.44 -14.68
N ARG A 294 9.78 12.62 -14.58
CA ARG A 294 9.88 11.16 -14.59
C ARG A 294 9.03 10.62 -15.73
N PHE A 295 9.58 9.66 -16.46
CA PHE A 295 9.02 9.07 -17.67
C PHE A 295 9.08 7.55 -17.57
#